data_AF-A0A644SV50-F1
#
_entry.id   AF-A0A644SV50-F1
#
_cell.length_a   1.000
_cell.length_b   1.000
_cell.length_c   1.000
_cell.angle_alpha   90.00
_cell.angle_beta   90.00
_cell.angle_gamma   90.00
#
_symmetry.space_group_name_H-M   'P 1'
#
loop_
_entity.id
_entity.type
_entity.pdbx_description
1 polymer ?
#
loop_
_entity_poly.entity_id
_entity_poly.type
_entity_poly.pdbx_seq_one_letter_code
_entity_poly.pdbx_strand_id
1 'polypeptide(L)'
;MIVRGIWAVLANMGEKDNHRRVRNVDILENEIEQPLLKTKENWEGFVKTQVLDFLMAHNLQAITVDDGAGKKGVIKRTANGDYKVQITSNETL
;
A
#
# COMPACT_ATOMS: atom_id res chain seq x y z
N MET A 1 -71.81 10.90 38.27
CA MET A 1 -70.55 11.65 38.10
C MET A 1 -69.56 10.70 37.45
N ILE A 2 -69.30 10.81 36.14
CA ILE A 2 -68.52 9.82 35.37
C ILE A 2 -67.42 10.52 34.56
N VAL A 3 -66.18 10.24 34.99
CA VAL A 3 -64.92 9.97 34.28
C VAL A 3 -64.50 10.85 33.08
N ARG A 4 -63.42 11.63 33.31
CA ARG A 4 -62.50 12.28 32.35
C ARG A 4 -61.54 11.20 31.79
N GLY A 5 -61.18 11.14 30.52
CA GLY A 5 -60.54 12.20 29.73
C GLY A 5 -59.02 11.91 29.63
N ILE A 6 -58.62 11.35 28.48
CA ILE A 6 -57.29 11.33 27.81
C ILE A 6 -56.02 11.61 28.66
N TRP A 7 -55.11 10.64 28.71
CA TRP A 7 -53.68 10.78 29.07
C TRP A 7 -52.93 9.58 28.47
N ALA A 8 -51.69 9.59 28.02
CA ALA A 8 -50.74 10.58 27.52
C ALA A 8 -49.59 9.73 26.97
N VAL A 9 -49.05 10.13 25.81
CA VAL A 9 -47.74 9.69 25.32
C VAL A 9 -46.69 10.13 26.34
N LEU A 10 -45.81 9.23 26.80
CA LEU A 10 -44.41 9.44 27.23
C LEU A 10 -43.96 8.35 28.22
N ALA A 11 -43.32 7.30 27.69
CA ALA A 11 -42.28 6.55 28.37
C ALA A 11 -41.27 6.23 27.25
N ASN A 12 -40.01 6.64 27.29
CA ASN A 12 -39.09 6.37 28.37
C ASN A 12 -37.86 7.29 28.15
N MET A 13 -37.58 8.20 29.07
CA MET A 13 -36.40 9.04 29.02
C MET A 13 -35.80 9.15 30.43
N GLY A 14 -34.62 8.56 30.60
CA GLY A 14 -33.63 8.98 31.60
C GLY A 14 -33.44 8.06 32.80
N GLU A 15 -32.47 7.16 32.71
CA GLU A 15 -31.62 6.84 33.86
C GLU A 15 -30.14 7.00 33.46
N LYS A 16 -29.43 7.73 34.30
CA LYS A 16 -28.10 8.34 34.14
C LYS A 16 -27.07 7.30 34.68
N ASP A 17 -25.79 7.26 34.29
CA ASP A 17 -24.76 8.22 34.65
C ASP A 17 -23.41 7.84 33.98
N ASN A 18 -22.63 8.87 33.74
CA ASN A 18 -21.37 8.94 33.00
C ASN A 18 -20.16 8.46 33.82
N HIS A 19 -19.34 7.54 33.28
CA HIS A 19 -17.90 7.45 33.55
C HIS A 19 -17.07 7.09 32.30
N ARG A 20 -16.70 8.13 31.56
CA ARG A 20 -15.37 8.43 30.99
C ARG A 20 -14.48 7.28 30.47
N ARG A 21 -14.35 7.28 29.12
CA ARG A 21 -13.18 6.98 28.25
C ARG A 21 -12.48 5.62 28.42
N VAL A 22 -12.44 4.82 27.36
CA VAL A 22 -11.23 4.60 26.54
C VAL A 22 -11.54 3.88 25.22
N ARG A 23 -11.07 4.52 24.14
CA ARG A 23 -10.50 3.96 22.91
C ARG A 23 -11.44 3.33 21.87
N ASN A 24 -11.72 4.14 20.85
CA ASN A 24 -11.88 3.74 19.44
C ASN A 24 -10.68 2.88 19.00
N VAL A 25 -10.73 1.57 19.24
CA VAL A 25 -9.75 0.59 18.71
C VAL A 25 -10.53 -0.63 18.22
N ASP A 26 -11.59 -0.39 17.47
CA ASP A 26 -12.04 -1.37 16.48
C ASP A 26 -11.29 -0.99 15.21
N ILE A 27 -10.09 -1.56 15.20
CA ILE A 27 -9.08 -1.60 14.17
C ILE A 27 -9.78 -1.54 12.81
N LEU A 28 -9.55 -0.44 12.10
CA LEU A 28 -9.65 -0.42 10.65
C LEU A 28 -8.89 -1.66 10.18
N GLU A 29 -9.62 -2.68 9.74
CA GLU A 29 -9.06 -3.73 8.90
C GLU A 29 -8.59 -3.00 7.65
N ASN A 30 -7.35 -2.55 7.78
CA ASN A 30 -6.45 -2.19 6.74
C ASN A 30 -6.57 -3.37 5.78
N GLU A 31 -7.35 -3.20 4.70
CA GLU A 31 -7.10 -3.90 3.46
C GLU A 31 -5.66 -3.53 3.12
N ILE A 32 -4.73 -4.25 3.73
CA ILE A 32 -3.40 -4.40 3.22
C ILE A 32 -3.69 -5.08 1.90
N GLU A 33 -3.84 -4.28 0.84
CA GLU A 33 -3.55 -4.71 -0.51
C GLU A 33 -2.14 -5.28 -0.41
N GLN A 34 -2.06 -6.58 -0.09
CA GLN A 34 -0.83 -7.31 -0.28
C GLN A 34 -0.57 -7.13 -1.76
N PRO A 35 0.52 -6.48 -2.18
CA PRO A 35 0.82 -6.41 -3.58
C PRO A 35 0.84 -7.86 -4.02
N LEU A 36 -0.11 -8.24 -4.90
CA LEU A 36 -0.16 -9.55 -5.52
C LEU A 36 1.27 -9.95 -5.77
N LEU A 37 1.75 -11.03 -5.14
CA LEU A 37 3.07 -11.58 -5.39
C LEU A 37 3.11 -11.84 -6.89
N LYS A 38 3.61 -10.85 -7.64
CA LYS A 38 3.69 -10.85 -9.09
C LYS A 38 4.45 -12.13 -9.40
N THR A 39 3.76 -13.02 -10.12
CA THR A 39 4.29 -14.20 -10.80
C THR A 39 5.80 -14.16 -10.90
N LYS A 40 6.50 -15.10 -10.24
CA LYS A 40 7.98 -15.31 -10.21
C LYS A 40 8.69 -14.44 -11.26
N GLU A 41 8.93 -13.16 -10.93
CA GLU A 41 9.40 -12.21 -11.95
C GLU A 41 10.80 -12.66 -12.36
N ASN A 42 10.97 -12.88 -13.67
CA ASN A 42 12.30 -13.11 -14.22
C ASN A 42 13.17 -11.91 -13.88
N TRP A 43 14.47 -12.13 -13.64
CA TRP A 43 15.44 -11.08 -13.29
C TRP A 43 15.32 -9.84 -14.17
N GLU A 44 15.15 -10.04 -15.49
CA GLU A 44 14.97 -8.92 -16.41
C GLU A 44 13.67 -8.13 -16.19
N GLY A 45 12.58 -8.83 -15.87
CA GLY A 45 11.29 -8.23 -15.57
C GLY A 45 11.42 -7.32 -14.36
N PHE A 46 11.99 -7.82 -13.27
CA PHE A 46 12.26 -7.07 -12.06
C PHE A 46 13.05 -5.78 -12.33
N VAL A 47 14.13 -5.85 -13.14
CA VAL A 47 14.94 -4.66 -13.47
C VAL A 47 14.14 -3.67 -14.33
N LYS A 48 13.40 -4.15 -15.34
CA LYS A 48 12.65 -3.28 -16.26
C LYS A 48 11.39 -2.67 -15.64
N THR A 49 10.84 -3.27 -14.59
CA THR A 49 9.65 -2.77 -13.89
C THR A 49 10.07 -2.09 -12.59
N GLN A 50 10.29 -2.85 -11.53
CA GLN A 50 10.44 -2.34 -10.16
C GLN A 50 11.64 -1.39 -10.02
N VAL A 51 12.80 -1.74 -10.59
CA VAL A 51 14.00 -0.91 -10.48
C VAL A 51 13.88 0.36 -11.32
N LEU A 52 13.27 0.28 -12.50
CA LEU A 52 13.00 1.45 -13.34
C LEU A 52 12.00 2.39 -12.67
N ASP A 53 10.90 1.85 -12.15
CA ASP A 53 9.86 2.61 -11.44
C ASP A 53 10.44 3.35 -10.23
N PHE A 54 11.29 2.68 -9.46
CA PHE A 54 12.01 3.29 -8.35
C PHE A 54 12.92 4.44 -8.80
N LEU A 55 13.69 4.23 -9.88
CA LEU A 55 14.56 5.27 -10.44
C LEU A 55 13.76 6.50 -10.89
N MET A 56 12.59 6.30 -11.51
CA MET A 56 11.70 7.38 -11.94
C MET A 56 11.07 8.11 -10.75
N ALA A 57 10.54 7.36 -9.77
CA ALA A 57 9.87 7.91 -8.59
C ALA A 57 10.77 8.81 -7.74
N HIS A 58 12.06 8.48 -7.68
CA HIS A 58 13.06 9.25 -6.92
C HIS A 58 13.90 10.19 -7.80
N ASN A 59 13.54 10.36 -9.08
CA ASN A 59 14.25 11.20 -10.06
C ASN A 59 15.77 10.97 -10.08
N LEU A 60 16.18 9.70 -10.01
CA LEU A 60 17.60 9.33 -10.00
C LEU A 60 18.15 9.34 -11.44
N GLN A 61 19.42 9.72 -11.59
CA GLN A 61 20.07 9.72 -12.89
C GLN A 61 20.57 8.33 -13.29
N ALA A 62 20.92 7.48 -12.33
CA ALA A 62 21.37 6.12 -12.56
C ALA A 62 21.14 5.23 -11.34
N ILE A 63 20.92 3.95 -11.57
CA ILE A 63 20.88 2.90 -10.55
C ILE A 63 21.57 1.64 -11.07
N THR A 64 22.20 0.91 -10.17
CA THR A 64 22.85 -0.38 -10.45
C THR A 64 22.40 -1.37 -9.40
N VAL A 65 21.96 -2.54 -9.83
CA VAL A 65 21.45 -3.60 -8.97
C VAL A 65 22.14 -4.90 -9.33
N ASP A 66 22.50 -5.69 -8.32
CA ASP A 66 23.23 -6.95 -8.43
C ASP A 66 22.46 -8.02 -7.66
N ASP A 67 22.28 -9.21 -8.24
CA ASP A 67 21.56 -10.32 -7.59
C ASP A 67 22.45 -11.16 -6.66
N GLY A 68 23.77 -10.89 -6.62
CA GLY A 68 24.75 -11.65 -5.86
C GLY A 68 25.10 -13.02 -6.46
N ALA A 69 24.44 -13.41 -7.55
CA ALA A 69 24.66 -14.65 -8.30
C ALA A 69 25.27 -14.38 -9.69
N GLY A 70 25.76 -13.16 -9.92
CA GLY A 70 26.47 -12.77 -11.14
C GLY A 70 25.59 -12.12 -12.20
N LYS A 71 24.30 -11.86 -11.93
CA LYS A 71 23.46 -11.05 -12.80
C LYS A 71 23.45 -9.61 -12.32
N LYS A 72 23.62 -8.69 -13.27
CA LYS A 72 23.70 -7.26 -12.99
C LYS A 72 22.75 -6.49 -13.89
N GLY A 73 22.03 -5.54 -13.30
CA GLY A 73 21.17 -4.59 -13.97
C GLY A 73 21.69 -3.17 -13.78
N VAL A 74 21.78 -2.41 -14.87
CA VAL A 74 22.18 -1.00 -14.84
C VAL A 74 21.15 -0.19 -15.60
N ILE A 75 20.58 0.83 -14.96
CA ILE A 75 19.65 1.76 -15.60
C ILE A 75 20.26 3.16 -15.50
N LYS A 76 20.32 3.87 -16.63
CA LYS A 76 20.82 5.24 -16.71
C LYS A 76 19.86 6.11 -17.51
N ARG A 77 19.61 7.32 -17.02
CA ARG A 77 18.90 8.37 -17.76
C ARG A 77 19.88 9.05 -18.72
N THR A 78 19.48 9.18 -19.97
CA THR A 78 20.25 9.90 -21.00
C THR A 78 20.01 11.40 -20.89
N ALA A 79 20.85 12.20 -21.56
CA ALA A 79 20.69 13.65 -21.60
C ALA A 79 19.35 14.09 -22.25
N ASN A 80 18.77 13.24 -23.10
CA ASN A 80 17.50 13.50 -23.77
C ASN A 80 16.28 13.16 -22.89
N GLY A 81 16.52 12.55 -21.72
CA GLY A 81 15.46 12.14 -20.80
C GLY A 81 15.02 10.68 -20.95
N ASP A 82 15.50 9.95 -21.95
CA ASP A 82 15.24 8.52 -22.15
C ASP A 82 15.98 7.64 -21.13
N TYR A 83 15.53 6.40 -20.95
CA TYR A 83 16.18 5.42 -20.07
C TYR A 83 16.87 4.31 -20.85
N LYS A 84 18.15 4.09 -20.55
CA LYS A 84 18.93 2.97 -21.08
C LYS A 84 19.08 1.90 -20.01
N VAL A 85 18.54 0.72 -20.28
CA VAL A 85 18.63 -0.47 -19.42
C VAL A 85 19.66 -1.44 -20.00
N GLN A 86 20.62 -1.87 -19.19
CA GLN A 86 21.59 -2.90 -19.53
C GLN A 86 21.49 -4.04 -18.52
N ILE A 87 21.31 -5.26 -19.00
CA ILE A 87 21.22 -6.46 -18.17
C ILE A 87 22.31 -7.41 -18.64
N THR A 88 23.10 -7.90 -17.69
CA THR A 88 24.12 -8.92 -17.94
C THR A 88 23.71 -10.18 -17.19
N SER A 89 23.61 -11.29 -17.92
CA SER A 89 23.36 -12.63 -17.38
C SER A 89 24.60 -13.47 -17.68
N ASN A 90 25.18 -14.09 -16.66
CA ASN A 90 26.26 -15.06 -16.85
C ASN A 90 25.63 -16.43 -17.11
N GLU A 91 25.34 -16.74 -18.37
CA GLU A 91 25.01 -18.10 -18.77
C GLU A 91 26.32 -18.84 -19.07
N THR A 92 26.77 -19.65 -18.12
CA THR A 92 27.76 -20.70 -18.41
C THR A 92 27.02 -21.82 -19.14
N LEU A 93 27.30 -22.02 -20.43
CA LEU A 93 26.79 -23.13 -21.25
C LEU A 93 27.37 -24.47 -20.82
#